data_AF-U9VYA7-F1
#
_entry.id   AF-U9VYA7-F1
#
_cell.length_a   1.000
_cell.length_b   1.000
_cell.length_c   1.000
_cell.angle_alpha   90.00
_cell.angle_beta   90.00
_cell.angle_gamma   90.00
#
_symmetry.space_group_name_H-M   'P 1'
#
loop_
_entity.id
_entity.type
_entity.pdbx_description
1 polymer ?
#
loop_
_entity_poly.entity_id
_entity_poly.type
_entity_poly.pdbx_seq_one_letter_code
_entity_poly.pdbx_strand_id
1 'polypeptide(L)' 'MSFLAENLPNVRGFSGCQQVIVYLDPENRTMIFDEEWLSIEHHRKYINAISENGVLKELATFLEAPPEIKYFDQVEL' A
#
# COMPACT_ATOMS: atom_id res chain seq x y z
N MET A 1 -15.24 5.94 -1.66
CA MET A 1 -14.57 4.68 -2.06
C MET A 1 -13.77 4.79 -3.37
N SER A 2 -13.64 5.97 -4.01
CA SER A 2 -12.96 6.12 -5.31
C SER A 2 -11.43 6.21 -5.22
N PHE A 3 -10.89 6.84 -4.18
CA PHE A 3 -9.45 7.08 -4.05
C PHE A 3 -8.58 5.82 -4.24
N LEU A 4 -8.90 4.73 -3.54
CA LEU A 4 -8.15 3.48 -3.67
C LEU A 4 -8.35 2.84 -5.04
N ALA A 5 -9.56 2.90 -5.61
CA ALA A 5 -9.82 2.35 -6.94
C ALA A 5 -9.01 3.07 -8.04
N GLU A 6 -8.74 4.37 -7.86
CA GLU A 6 -7.94 5.18 -8.79
C GLU A 6 -6.43 5.00 -8.58
N ASN A 7 -5.99 4.79 -7.34
CA ASN A 7 -4.55 4.70 -7.02
C ASN A 7 -4.00 3.26 -7.03
N LEU A 8 -4.80 2.24 -6.69
CA LEU A 8 -4.38 0.83 -6.70
C LEU A 8 -3.82 0.36 -8.06
N PRO A 9 -4.38 0.75 -9.21
CA PRO A 9 -3.78 0.44 -10.50
C PRO A 9 -2.36 0.99 -10.67
N ASN A 10 -2.07 2.18 -10.12
CA ASN A 10 -0.73 2.77 -10.18
C ASN A 10 0.28 1.97 -9.35
N VAL A 11 -0.14 1.45 -8.20
CA VAL A 11 0.69 0.56 -7.36
C VAL A 11 1.00 -0.73 -8.11
N ARG A 12 -0.06 -1.37 -8.65
CA ARG A 12 0.05 -2.63 -9.40
C ARG A 12 0.88 -2.50 -10.68
N GLY A 13 0.92 -1.30 -11.26
CA GLY A 13 1.76 -0.98 -12.42
C GLY A 13 3.19 -0.55 -12.06
N PHE A 14 3.51 -0.39 -10.77
CA PHE A 14 4.84 0.06 -10.36
C PHE A 14 5.87 -1.06 -10.49
N SER A 15 7.08 -0.69 -10.91
CA SER A 15 8.15 -1.66 -11.13
C SER A 15 8.49 -2.40 -9.83
N GLY A 16 8.38 -3.73 -9.87
CA GLY A 16 8.62 -4.60 -8.72
C GLY A 16 7.41 -4.86 -7.83
N CYS A 17 6.23 -4.28 -8.12
CA CYS A 17 4.98 -4.70 -7.49
C CYS A 17 4.51 -6.02 -8.15
N GLN A 18 4.32 -7.06 -7.35
CA GLN A 18 3.83 -8.35 -7.83
C GLN A 18 2.33 -8.48 -7.59
N GLN A 19 1.88 -8.13 -6.39
CA GLN A 19 0.49 -8.26 -5.99
C GLN A 19 0.10 -7.21 -4.96
N VAL A 20 -1.16 -6.76 -5.00
CA VAL A 20 -1.76 -5.91 -3.97
C VAL A 20 -3.18 -6.37 -3.72
N ILE A 21 -3.42 -6.86 -2.50
CA ILE A 21 -4.73 -7.21 -1.97
C ILE A 21 -5.07 -6.21 -0.87
N VAL A 22 -6.31 -5.74 -0.85
CA VAL A 22 -6.81 -4.86 0.19
C VAL A 22 -7.87 -5.59 0.99
N TYR A 23 -7.64 -5.70 2.28
CA TYR A 23 -8.59 -6.24 3.24
C TYR A 23 -9.19 -5.09 4.04
N LEU A 24 -10.51 -5.14 4.24
CA LEU A 24 -11.23 -4.19 5.07
C LEU A 24 -11.94 -4.97 6.16
N ASP A 25 -11.62 -4.63 7.41
CA ASP A 25 -12.37 -5.06 8.58
C ASP A 25 -13.39 -3.96 8.94
N PRO A 26 -14.70 -4.17 8.66
CA PRO A 26 -15.73 -3.18 8.97
C PRO A 26 -16.01 -3.05 10.46
N GLU A 27 -15.70 -4.06 11.28
CA GLU A 27 -15.98 -4.05 12.72
C GLU A 27 -14.96 -3.17 13.46
N ASN A 28 -13.68 -3.33 13.14
CA ASN A 28 -12.60 -2.54 13.73
C ASN A 28 -12.22 -1.30 12.89
N ARG A 29 -12.91 -1.05 11.76
CA ARG A 29 -12.62 0.01 10.78
C ARG A 29 -11.14 0.03 10.35
N THR A 30 -10.56 -1.15 10.29
CA THR A 30 -9.14 -1.34 9.98
C THR A 30 -9.00 -1.78 8.53
N MET A 31 -8.05 -1.18 7.82
CA MET A 31 -7.72 -1.56 6.45
C MET A 31 -6.30 -2.10 6.41
N ILE A 32 -6.11 -3.23 5.74
CA ILE A 32 -4.82 -3.88 5.59
C ILE A 32 -4.50 -3.96 4.10
N PHE A 33 -3.29 -3.52 3.75
CA PHE A 33 -2.72 -3.68 2.42
C PHE A 33 -1.72 -4.83 2.50
N ASP A 34 -2.05 -5.92 1.83
CA ASP A 34 -1.14 -7.05 1.64
C ASP A 34 -0.50 -6.89 0.26
N GLU A 35 0.78 -6.55 0.26
CA GLU A 35 1.51 -6.18 -0.94
C GLU A 35 2.75 -7.05 -1.10
N GLU A 36 2.82 -7.76 -2.22
CA GLU A 36 4.01 -8.51 -2.59
C GLU A 36 4.89 -7.68 -3.51
N TRP A 37 6.15 -7.53 -3.10
CA TRP A 37 7.15 -6.76 -3.81
C TRP A 37 8.37 -7.62 -4.11
N LEU A 38 9.02 -7.34 -5.23
CA LEU A 38 10.26 -8.01 -5.65
C LEU A 38 11.40 -7.79 -4.64
N SER A 39 11.43 -6.61 -3.99
CA SER A 39 12.29 -6.34 -2.85
C SER A 39 11.78 -5.16 -2.03
N ILE A 40 12.26 -5.07 -0.78
CA ILE A 40 11.98 -3.94 0.13
C ILE A 40 12.37 -2.59 -0.52
N GLU A 41 13.42 -2.56 -1.34
CA GLU A 41 13.84 -1.35 -2.04
C GLU A 41 12.81 -0.88 -3.09
N HIS A 42 12.14 -1.81 -3.79
CA HIS A 42 11.09 -1.44 -4.74
C HIS A 42 9.90 -0.82 -4.02
N HIS A 43 9.48 -1.41 -2.90
CA HIS A 43 8.42 -0.83 -2.07
C HIS A 43 8.80 0.57 -1.55
N ARG A 44 10.03 0.76 -1.04
CA ARG A 44 10.50 2.08 -0.60
C ARG A 44 10.50 3.12 -1.72
N LYS A 45 10.90 2.74 -2.94
CA LYS A 45 10.84 3.63 -4.12
C LYS A 45 9.40 4.01 -4.44
N TYR A 46 8.47 3.06 -4.36
CA TYR A 46 7.05 3.31 -4.54
C TYR A 46 6.51 4.29 -3.49
N ILE A 47 6.77 4.05 -2.19
CA ILE A 47 6.37 4.96 -1.10
C ILE A 47 6.92 6.37 -1.31
N ASN A 48 8.18 6.49 -1.72
CA ASN A 48 8.78 7.79 -2.04
C ASN A 48 8.05 8.46 -3.21
N ALA A 49 7.77 7.73 -4.29
CA ALA A 49 7.07 8.27 -5.46
C ALA A 49 5.66 8.78 -5.13
N ILE A 50 4.88 8.04 -4.33
CA ILE A 50 3.54 8.49 -3.90
C ILE A 50 3.62 9.62 -2.86
N SER A 51 4.72 9.71 -2.10
CA SER A 51 4.98 10.81 -1.20
C SER A 51 5.28 12.10 -1.97
N GLU A 52 6.11 12.02 -3.02
CA GLU A 52 6.48 13.17 -3.86
C GLU A 52 5.29 13.68 -4.69
N ASN A 53 4.47 12.77 -5.23
CA ASN A 53 3.28 13.14 -5.99
C ASN A 53 2.08 13.56 -5.12
N GLY A 54 2.23 13.57 -3.79
CA GLY A 54 1.18 14.02 -2.86
C GLY A 54 0.06 13.01 -2.60
N VAL A 55 0.06 11.87 -3.28
CA VAL A 55 -0.92 10.78 -3.07
C VAL A 55 -0.86 10.25 -1.63
N LEU A 56 0.35 10.13 -1.05
CA LEU A 56 0.49 9.71 0.35
C LEU A 56 -0.13 10.71 1.32
N LYS A 57 -0.03 12.01 1.01
CA LYS A 57 -0.63 13.07 1.81
C LYS A 57 -2.16 13.01 1.73
N GLU A 58 -2.69 12.76 0.54
CA GLU A 58 -4.13 12.56 0.36
C GLU A 58 -4.60 11.29 1.09
N LEU A 59 -3.87 10.18 0.97
CA LEU A 59 -4.15 8.94 1.72
C LEU A 59 -4.17 9.20 3.24
N ALA A 60 -3.22 9.98 3.75
CA ALA A 60 -3.14 10.32 5.17
C ALA A 60 -4.37 11.11 5.66
N THR A 61 -5.10 11.83 4.80
CA THR A 61 -6.35 12.52 5.20
C THR A 61 -7.50 11.56 5.48
N PHE A 62 -7.43 10.32 4.98
CA PHE A 62 -8.41 9.27 5.24
C PHE A 62 -8.10 8.42 6.48
N LEU A 63 -6.91 8.59 7.07
CA LEU A 63 -6.43 7.77 8.18
C LEU A 63 -6.39 8.59 9.48
N GLU A 64 -6.81 7.98 10.58
CA GLU A 64 -6.69 8.60 11.91
C GLU A 64 -5.22 8.66 12.39
N ALA A 65 -4.38 7.77 11.87
CA ALA A 65 -2.97 7.64 12.20
C ALA A 65 -2.16 7.23 10.96
N PRO A 66 -0.85 7.51 10.92
CA PRO A 66 0.01 7.02 9.83
C PRO A 66 -0.05 5.49 9.74
N PRO A 67 -0.04 4.92 8.52
CA PRO A 67 -0.10 3.48 8.34
C PRO A 67 1.17 2.82 8.88
N GLU A 68 1.01 1.64 9.46
CA GLU A 68 2.14 0.83 9.92
C GLU A 68 2.61 -0.07 8.78
N ILE A 69 3.87 0.10 8.37
CA ILE A 69 4.49 -0.72 7.31
C ILE A 69 5.36 -1.79 7.98
N LYS A 70 5.04 -3.05 7.73
CA LYS A 70 5.81 -4.21 8.18
C LYS A 70 6.23 -5.03 6.98
N TYR A 71 7.48 -5.52 7.01
CA TYR A 71 8.04 -6.38 5.97
C TYR A 71 8.13 -7.80 6.50
N PHE A 72 7.67 -8.75 5.69
CA PHE A 72 7.69 -10.17 6.01
C PHE A 72 8.27 -10.94 4.83
N ASP A 73 9.01 -11.99 5.13
CA ASP A 73 9.40 -12.98 4.12
C ASP A 73 8.30 -14.03 4.01
N GLN A 74 7.90 -14.34 2.78
CA GLN A 74 6.97 -15.44 2.53
C GLN A 74 7.69 -16.76 2.82
N VAL A 75 7.10 -17.57 3.69
CA VAL A 75 7.60 -18.91 4.01
C VAL A 75 6.61 -19.92 3.48
N GLU A 76 7.07 -20.84 2.62
CA GLU A 76 6.31 -22.04 2.26
C GLU A 76 6.44 -23.04 3.43
N LEU A 77 5.31 -23.38 4.05
CA LEU A 77 5.20 -24.34 5.15
C LEU A 77 4.50 -25.62 4.70
#